data_AF-A0A529NX09-F1
#
_entry.id   AF-A0A529NX09-F1
#
_cell.length_a   1.000
_cell.length_b   1.000
_cell.length_c   1.000
_cell.angle_alpha   90.00
_cell.angle_beta   90.00
_cell.angle_gamma   90.00
#
_symmetry.space_group_name_H-M   'P 1'
#
loop_
_entity.id
_entity.type
_entity.pdbx_description
1 polymer ?
#
loop_
_entity_poly.entity_id
_entity_poly.type
_entity_poly.pdbx_seq_one_letter_code
_entity_poly.pdbx_strand_id
1 'polypeptide(L)'
;MLDFSSLLLAAALSGSCLSITLFAIWFTAPRAHFVLTVACGMLVLVAHVVLFWQYTKEPGPLLCQATLALLNLGFLVICLSSMQYLSVPGYKRVIVPTLLAMTVCAAVTYFGFDGIGFILTYATVTALLVVIGVMFWIKGGGHDRRILLVVSFLSGTCAVSFALCGLVLAIRGQWVLGLAPNNWAERLNSVVAVACMTGLGALTLSLHHLQAQIELKAETLTDPLTGLM
;
A
#
# COMPACT_ATOMS: atom_id res chain seq x y z
N MET A 1 -3.40 -1.90 -27.66
CA MET A 1 -2.41 -1.39 -26.68
C MET A 1 -3.19 -0.62 -25.63
N LEU A 2 -3.11 -0.99 -24.35
CA LEU A 2 -3.80 -0.25 -23.28
C LEU A 2 -3.05 1.06 -23.03
N ASP A 3 -3.73 2.19 -23.18
CA ASP A 3 -3.16 3.51 -22.88
C ASP A 3 -2.89 3.66 -21.38
N PHE A 4 -1.80 4.36 -21.05
CA PHE A 4 -1.35 4.58 -19.67
C PHE A 4 -2.46 5.21 -18.79
N SER A 5 -3.24 6.12 -19.37
CA SER A 5 -4.42 6.72 -18.74
C SER A 5 -5.50 5.70 -18.40
N SER A 6 -5.75 4.73 -19.29
CA SER A 6 -6.76 3.68 -19.04
C SER A 6 -6.34 2.74 -17.92
N LEU A 7 -5.03 2.45 -17.79
CA LEU A 7 -4.49 1.66 -16.67
C LEU A 7 -4.62 2.39 -15.33
N LEU A 8 -4.29 3.69 -15.28
CA LEU A 8 -4.46 4.51 -14.07
C LEU A 8 -5.94 4.60 -13.65
N LEU A 9 -6.84 4.80 -14.61
CA LEU A 9 -8.28 4.89 -14.33
C LEU A 9 -8.85 3.56 -13.83
N ALA A 10 -8.41 2.43 -14.40
CA ALA A 10 -8.75 1.11 -13.90
C ALA A 10 -8.27 0.89 -12.46
N ALA A 11 -7.04 1.34 -12.14
CA ALA A 11 -6.48 1.28 -10.79
C ALA A 11 -7.32 2.09 -9.78
N ALA A 12 -7.69 3.32 -10.14
CA ALA A 12 -8.47 4.20 -9.29
C ALA A 12 -9.88 3.66 -9.04
N LEU A 13 -10.53 3.11 -10.07
CA LEU A 13 -11.87 2.53 -9.96
C LEU A 13 -11.87 1.25 -9.11
N SER A 14 -10.92 0.34 -9.35
CA SER A 14 -10.83 -0.89 -8.55
C SER A 14 -10.47 -0.59 -7.09
N GLY A 15 -9.51 0.30 -6.85
CA GLY A 15 -9.11 0.72 -5.50
C GLY A 15 -10.24 1.41 -4.73
N SER A 16 -11.01 2.29 -5.38
CA SER A 16 -12.14 2.97 -4.74
C SER A 16 -13.26 2.00 -4.36
N CYS A 17 -13.62 1.08 -5.26
CA CYS A 17 -14.59 0.01 -4.97
C CYS A 17 -14.15 -0.84 -3.77
N LEU A 18 -12.85 -1.17 -3.70
CA LEU A 18 -12.28 -1.96 -2.61
C LEU A 18 -12.35 -1.21 -1.27
N SER A 19 -11.97 0.06 -1.24
CA SER A 19 -12.10 0.90 -0.04
C SER A 19 -13.55 1.01 0.42
N ILE A 20 -14.51 1.20 -0.49
CA ILE A 20 -15.94 1.26 -0.15
C ILE A 20 -16.39 -0.07 0.46
N THR A 21 -15.95 -1.20 -0.11
CA THR A 21 -16.30 -2.53 0.40
C THR A 21 -15.77 -2.76 1.81
N LEU A 22 -14.49 -2.43 2.06
CA LEU A 22 -13.89 -2.54 3.40
C LEU A 22 -14.56 -1.61 4.40
N PHE A 23 -14.93 -0.40 3.99
CA PHE A 23 -15.65 0.56 4.82
C PHE A 23 -17.06 0.07 5.18
N ALA A 24 -17.78 -0.52 4.21
CA ALA A 24 -19.09 -1.13 4.45
C ALA A 24 -19.00 -2.29 5.44
N ILE A 25 -17.98 -3.15 5.31
CA ILE A 25 -17.74 -4.26 6.24
C ILE A 25 -17.46 -3.74 7.65
N TRP A 26 -16.61 -2.72 7.76
CA TRP A 26 -16.36 -2.07 9.05
C TRP A 26 -17.64 -1.48 9.66
N PHE A 27 -18.51 -0.87 8.85
CA PHE A 27 -19.79 -0.33 9.31
C PHE A 27 -20.71 -1.42 9.87
N THR A 28 -20.70 -2.61 9.27
CA THR A 28 -21.48 -3.77 9.76
C THR A 28 -20.89 -4.46 10.99
N ALA A 29 -19.56 -4.40 11.18
CA ALA A 29 -18.86 -5.05 12.28
C ALA A 29 -17.65 -4.22 12.75
N PRO A 30 -17.85 -3.16 13.57
CA PRO A 30 -16.79 -2.21 13.94
C PRO A 30 -15.70 -2.79 14.88
N ARG A 31 -15.73 -4.09 15.19
CA ARG A 31 -14.76 -4.74 16.10
C ARG A 31 -13.33 -4.76 15.55
N ALA A 32 -13.15 -4.68 14.23
CA ALA A 32 -11.85 -4.78 13.58
C ALA A 32 -11.31 -3.41 13.13
N HIS A 33 -10.70 -2.65 14.06
CA HIS A 33 -10.07 -1.35 13.74
C HIS A 33 -9.01 -1.42 12.62
N PHE A 34 -8.39 -2.58 12.38
CA PHE A 34 -7.43 -2.77 11.29
C PHE A 34 -8.06 -2.58 9.90
N VAL A 35 -9.33 -2.99 9.73
CA VAL A 35 -10.03 -2.90 8.43
C VAL A 35 -10.20 -1.44 8.03
N LEU A 36 -10.49 -0.57 9.01
CA LEU A 36 -10.62 0.87 8.79
C LEU A 36 -9.28 1.51 8.39
N THR A 37 -8.17 1.11 9.03
CA THR A 37 -6.84 1.62 8.65
C THR A 37 -6.41 1.14 7.27
N VAL A 38 -6.67 -0.12 6.87
CA VAL A 38 -6.43 -0.57 5.48
C VAL A 38 -7.28 0.25 4.50
N ALA A 39 -8.58 0.42 4.77
CA ALA A 39 -9.49 1.17 3.91
C ALA A 39 -9.03 2.62 3.72
N CYS A 40 -8.56 3.26 4.80
CA CYS A 40 -7.99 4.61 4.75
C CYS A 40 -6.70 4.66 3.92
N GLY A 41 -5.78 3.71 4.11
CA GLY A 41 -4.55 3.62 3.31
C GLY A 41 -4.83 3.44 1.82
N MET A 42 -5.80 2.60 1.47
CA MET A 42 -6.23 2.39 0.09
C MET A 42 -6.87 3.65 -0.52
N LEU A 43 -7.68 4.41 0.24
CA LEU A 43 -8.22 5.70 -0.21
C LEU A 43 -7.12 6.71 -0.50
N VAL A 44 -6.09 6.78 0.34
CA VAL A 44 -4.93 7.65 0.12
C VAL A 44 -4.19 7.26 -1.16
N LEU A 45 -4.02 5.96 -1.43
CA LEU A 45 -3.40 5.51 -2.68
C LEU A 45 -4.27 5.77 -3.91
N VAL A 46 -5.60 5.68 -3.81
CA VAL A 46 -6.51 6.09 -4.89
C VAL A 46 -6.38 7.58 -5.19
N ALA A 47 -6.34 8.41 -4.13
CA ALA A 47 -6.09 9.85 -4.29
C ALA A 47 -4.73 10.11 -4.95
N HIS A 48 -3.68 9.36 -4.57
CA HIS A 48 -2.39 9.41 -5.26
C HIS A 48 -2.52 9.13 -6.77
N VAL A 49 -3.22 8.08 -7.18
CA VAL A 49 -3.41 7.73 -8.60
C VAL A 49 -4.11 8.85 -9.37
N VAL A 50 -5.15 9.46 -8.79
CA VAL A 50 -5.87 10.58 -9.41
C VAL A 50 -4.98 11.82 -9.55
N LEU A 51 -4.24 12.17 -8.51
CA LEU A 51 -3.30 13.31 -8.57
C LEU A 51 -2.15 13.03 -9.55
N PHE A 52 -1.66 11.79 -9.61
CA PHE A 52 -0.61 11.40 -10.56
C PHE A 52 -1.10 11.50 -12.00
N TRP A 53 -2.36 11.13 -12.26
CA TRP A 53 -2.99 11.35 -13.56
C TRP A 53 -3.07 12.83 -13.93
N GLN A 54 -3.40 13.71 -12.98
CA GLN A 54 -3.37 15.17 -13.22
C GLN A 54 -1.94 15.67 -13.49
N TYR A 55 -0.97 15.20 -12.72
CA TYR A 55 0.45 15.55 -12.89
C TYR A 55 0.99 15.13 -14.26
N THR A 56 0.52 14.02 -14.83
CA THR A 56 0.91 13.61 -16.20
C THR A 56 0.40 14.55 -17.29
N LYS A 57 -0.67 15.32 -17.02
CA LYS A 57 -1.24 16.30 -17.96
C LYS A 57 -0.64 17.69 -17.78
N GLU A 58 -0.55 18.14 -16.54
CA GLU A 58 -0.05 19.46 -16.17
C GLU A 58 1.04 19.31 -15.09
N PRO A 59 2.32 19.20 -15.50
CA PRO A 59 3.41 19.03 -14.56
C PRO A 59 3.60 20.33 -13.76
N GLY A 60 3.31 20.27 -12.46
CA GLY A 60 3.52 21.35 -11.51
C GLY A 60 4.32 20.88 -10.29
N PRO A 61 5.19 21.72 -9.70
CA PRO A 61 6.04 21.33 -8.57
C PRO A 61 5.22 20.98 -7.32
N LEU A 62 4.13 21.70 -7.06
CA LEU A 62 3.21 21.40 -5.95
C LEU A 62 2.49 20.05 -6.14
N LEU A 63 2.10 19.72 -7.37
CA LEU A 63 1.47 18.44 -7.70
C LEU A 63 2.48 17.28 -7.58
N CYS A 64 3.73 17.49 -7.99
CA CYS A 64 4.82 16.54 -7.77
C CYS A 64 4.98 16.23 -6.27
N GLN A 65 5.10 17.25 -5.43
CA GLN A 65 5.23 17.07 -3.98
C GLN A 65 4.02 16.37 -3.37
N ALA A 66 2.80 16.76 -3.75
CA ALA A 66 1.58 16.12 -3.27
C ALA A 66 1.53 14.64 -3.67
N THR A 67 1.82 14.30 -4.92
CA THR A 67 1.79 12.90 -5.39
C THR A 67 2.80 12.02 -4.66
N LEU A 68 4.04 12.49 -4.50
CA LEU A 68 5.10 11.78 -3.77
C LEU A 68 4.76 11.61 -2.28
N ALA A 69 4.16 12.64 -1.66
CA ALA A 69 3.74 12.59 -0.27
C ALA A 69 2.58 11.60 -0.06
N LEU A 70 1.55 11.64 -0.92
CA LEU A 70 0.41 10.72 -0.82
C LEU A 70 0.84 9.27 -1.03
N LEU A 71 1.80 8.99 -1.94
CA LEU A 71 2.30 7.65 -2.16
C LEU A 71 2.95 7.07 -0.89
N ASN A 72 3.87 7.82 -0.28
CA ASN A 72 4.52 7.43 0.97
C ASN A 72 3.50 7.26 2.10
N LEU A 73 2.56 8.19 2.23
CA LEU A 73 1.54 8.16 3.27
C LEU A 73 0.63 6.95 3.13
N GLY A 74 0.18 6.62 1.92
CA GLY A 74 -0.67 5.45 1.67
C GLY A 74 0.00 4.14 2.07
N PHE A 75 1.26 3.92 1.66
CA PHE A 75 2.02 2.72 2.04
C PHE A 75 2.40 2.71 3.52
N LEU A 76 2.64 3.87 4.14
CA LEU A 76 2.84 3.96 5.59
C LEU A 76 1.60 3.49 6.34
N VAL A 77 0.41 3.96 5.97
CA VAL A 77 -0.86 3.57 6.60
C VAL A 77 -1.10 2.07 6.44
N ILE A 78 -0.82 1.49 5.26
CA ILE A 78 -0.91 0.04 5.03
C ILE A 78 0.08 -0.73 5.93
N CYS A 79 1.30 -0.23 6.10
CA CYS A 79 2.29 -0.83 6.99
C CYS A 79 1.83 -0.78 8.45
N LEU A 80 1.29 0.35 8.90
CA LEU A 80 0.72 0.49 10.25
C LEU A 80 -0.46 -0.45 10.48
N SER A 81 -1.33 -0.61 9.48
CA SER A 81 -2.43 -1.57 9.56
C SER A 81 -1.92 -3.01 9.65
N SER A 82 -0.86 -3.36 8.91
CA SER A 82 -0.22 -4.68 9.00
C SER A 82 0.39 -4.92 10.39
N MET A 83 1.02 -3.90 10.99
CA MET A 83 1.51 -3.96 12.37
C MET A 83 0.36 -4.12 13.38
N GLN A 84 -0.78 -3.47 13.16
CA GLN A 84 -1.98 -3.60 14.00
C GLN A 84 -2.56 -5.01 13.92
N TYR A 85 -2.68 -5.57 12.72
CA TYR A 85 -3.15 -6.95 12.50
C TYR A 85 -2.24 -7.99 13.19
N LEU A 86 -0.92 -7.81 13.07
CA LEU A 86 0.07 -8.72 13.66
C LEU A 86 0.39 -8.39 15.13
N SER A 87 -0.25 -7.38 15.74
CA SER A 87 0.03 -6.87 17.09
C SER A 87 1.54 -6.67 17.35
N VAL A 88 2.23 -6.02 16.41
CA VAL A 88 3.67 -5.71 16.52
C VAL A 88 3.85 -4.39 17.28
N PRO A 89 4.56 -4.35 18.42
CA PRO A 89 4.87 -3.10 19.10
C PRO A 89 5.93 -2.30 18.33
N GLY A 90 5.90 -0.97 18.44
CA GLY A 90 6.98 -0.09 17.94
C GLY A 90 6.68 0.69 16.66
N TYR A 91 5.45 1.18 16.48
CA TYR A 91 5.05 2.02 15.34
C TYR A 91 6.01 3.17 15.03
N LYS A 92 6.62 3.78 16.06
CA LYS A 92 7.59 4.88 15.91
C LYS A 92 8.78 4.49 15.02
N ARG A 93 9.20 3.23 15.03
CA ARG A 93 10.36 2.75 14.25
C ARG A 93 10.11 2.75 12.74
N VAL A 94 8.84 2.75 12.31
CA VAL A 94 8.45 2.87 10.90
C VAL A 94 8.03 4.30 10.58
N ILE A 95 7.26 4.95 11.47
CA ILE A 95 6.75 6.31 11.24
C ILE A 95 7.89 7.33 11.13
N VAL A 96 8.86 7.29 12.04
CA VAL A 96 9.97 8.27 12.07
C VAL A 96 10.80 8.25 10.78
N PRO A 97 11.32 7.10 10.30
CA PRO A 97 12.10 7.10 9.06
C PRO A 97 11.27 7.45 7.83
N THR A 98 9.99 7.06 7.78
CA THR A 98 9.13 7.43 6.65
C THR A 98 8.84 8.93 6.63
N LEU A 99 8.51 9.54 7.77
CA LEU A 99 8.33 10.99 7.86
C LEU A 99 9.62 11.73 7.53
N LEU A 100 10.76 11.26 8.03
CA LEU A 100 12.07 11.82 7.68
C LEU A 100 12.28 11.77 6.16
N ALA A 101 12.04 10.63 5.54
CA ALA A 101 12.19 10.50 4.09
C ALA A 101 11.21 11.39 3.31
N MET A 102 9.97 11.56 3.78
CA MET A 102 9.01 12.51 3.20
C MET A 102 9.52 13.95 3.30
N THR A 103 10.08 14.36 4.44
CA THR A 103 10.66 15.71 4.60
C THR A 103 11.87 15.93 3.69
N VAL A 104 12.73 14.91 3.55
CA VAL A 104 13.87 14.96 2.63
C VAL A 104 13.39 15.02 1.17
N CYS A 105 12.41 14.22 0.77
CA CYS A 105 11.78 14.29 -0.55
C CYS A 105 11.23 15.70 -0.83
N ALA A 106 10.50 16.29 0.12
CA ALA A 106 9.92 17.62 -0.02
C ALA A 106 11.01 18.69 -0.18
N ALA A 107 12.10 18.61 0.59
CA ALA A 107 13.23 19.52 0.45
C ALA A 107 13.91 19.39 -0.92
N VAL A 108 14.20 18.16 -1.36
CA VAL A 108 14.90 17.88 -2.62
C VAL A 108 14.08 18.32 -3.85
N THR A 109 12.77 18.06 -3.84
CA THR A 109 11.85 18.52 -4.90
C THR A 109 11.69 20.04 -4.89
N TYR A 110 11.74 20.71 -3.73
CA TYR A 110 11.74 22.18 -3.65
C TYR A 110 12.96 22.80 -4.34
N PHE A 111 14.12 22.13 -4.29
CA PHE A 111 15.33 22.55 -5.02
C PHE A 111 15.28 22.20 -6.52
N GLY A 112 14.19 21.65 -7.04
CA GLY A 112 14.02 21.32 -8.46
C GLY A 112 14.60 19.97 -8.89
N PHE A 113 15.10 19.17 -7.96
CA PHE A 113 15.62 17.82 -8.24
C PHE A 113 14.53 16.76 -8.14
N ASP A 114 13.50 16.90 -8.99
CA ASP A 114 12.33 16.01 -8.97
C ASP A 114 12.71 14.53 -9.13
N GLY A 115 13.72 14.22 -9.96
CA GLY A 115 14.16 12.84 -10.18
C GLY A 115 14.71 12.16 -8.94
N ILE A 116 15.43 12.91 -8.10
CA ILE A 116 15.91 12.40 -6.81
C ILE A 116 14.72 12.16 -5.86
N GLY A 117 13.72 13.03 -5.89
CA GLY A 117 12.48 12.86 -5.12
C GLY A 117 11.75 11.56 -5.47
N PHE A 118 11.65 11.22 -6.76
CA PHE A 118 11.08 9.95 -7.22
C PHE A 118 11.92 8.74 -6.78
N ILE A 119 13.25 8.80 -6.93
CA ILE A 119 14.14 7.70 -6.49
C ILE A 119 13.99 7.45 -4.99
N LEU A 120 14.03 8.52 -4.18
CA LEU A 120 13.90 8.40 -2.74
C LEU A 120 12.54 7.83 -2.35
N THR A 121 11.47 8.28 -3.00
CA THR A 121 10.11 7.79 -2.74
C THR A 121 9.92 6.33 -3.17
N TYR A 122 10.50 5.90 -4.29
CA TYR A 122 10.44 4.48 -4.66
C TYR A 122 11.26 3.61 -3.71
N ALA A 123 12.43 4.09 -3.26
CA ALA A 123 13.23 3.38 -2.27
C ALA A 123 12.50 3.23 -0.92
N THR A 124 11.81 4.28 -0.45
CA THR A 124 11.04 4.23 0.80
C THR A 124 9.83 3.30 0.70
N VAL A 125 9.10 3.35 -0.42
CA VAL A 125 7.97 2.44 -0.70
C VAL A 125 8.44 0.99 -0.77
N THR A 126 9.54 0.71 -1.47
CA THR A 126 10.16 -0.61 -1.48
C THR A 126 10.52 -1.07 -0.06
N ALA A 127 11.16 -0.22 0.74
CA ALA A 127 11.51 -0.55 2.12
C ALA A 127 10.27 -0.88 2.96
N LEU A 128 9.20 -0.09 2.86
CA LEU A 128 7.93 -0.36 3.54
C LEU A 128 7.32 -1.70 3.12
N LEU A 129 7.28 -2.00 1.82
CA LEU A 129 6.74 -3.26 1.29
C LEU A 129 7.59 -4.48 1.70
N VAL A 130 8.91 -4.33 1.76
CA VAL A 130 9.81 -5.39 2.29
C VAL A 130 9.53 -5.61 3.78
N VAL A 131 9.38 -4.55 4.56
CA VAL A 131 9.04 -4.65 5.99
C VAL A 131 7.69 -5.37 6.17
N ILE A 132 6.67 -5.01 5.39
CA ILE A 132 5.36 -5.70 5.39
C ILE A 132 5.54 -7.19 5.09
N GLY A 133 6.24 -7.54 4.00
CA GLY A 133 6.47 -8.93 3.60
C GLY A 133 7.20 -9.73 4.67
N VAL A 134 8.29 -9.17 5.22
CA VAL A 134 9.08 -9.81 6.28
C VAL A 134 8.26 -9.99 7.57
N MET A 135 7.43 -9.00 7.94
CA MET A 135 6.54 -9.11 9.11
C MET A 135 5.57 -10.28 8.96
N PHE A 136 4.91 -10.40 7.80
CA PHE A 136 3.99 -11.51 7.52
C PHE A 136 4.70 -12.86 7.42
N TRP A 137 5.93 -12.89 6.89
CA TRP A 137 6.75 -14.10 6.80
C TRP A 137 7.16 -14.62 8.18
N ILE A 138 7.71 -13.76 9.05
CA ILE A 138 8.25 -14.15 10.37
C ILE A 138 7.11 -14.49 11.34
N LYS A 139 6.07 -13.65 11.41
CA LYS A 139 4.95 -13.86 12.34
C LYS A 139 3.89 -14.84 11.82
N GLY A 140 4.01 -15.32 10.58
CA GLY A 140 3.08 -16.27 9.95
C GLY A 140 3.12 -17.70 10.49
N GLY A 141 3.79 -17.94 11.63
CA GLY A 141 3.89 -19.27 12.24
C GLY A 141 2.64 -19.73 13.00
N GLY A 142 1.74 -18.82 13.40
CA GLY A 142 0.65 -19.14 14.34
C GLY A 142 -0.77 -19.18 13.77
N HIS A 143 -1.04 -18.59 12.59
CA HIS A 143 -2.37 -18.57 11.96
C HIS A 143 -2.24 -18.67 10.42
N ASP A 144 -3.15 -19.43 9.82
CA ASP A 144 -3.35 -19.72 8.40
C ASP A 144 -2.18 -19.35 7.45
N ARG A 145 -1.07 -20.08 7.60
CA ARG A 145 0.24 -19.83 6.98
C ARG A 145 0.17 -19.67 5.46
N ARG A 146 -0.84 -20.24 4.80
CA ARG A 146 -1.01 -20.12 3.35
C ARG A 146 -1.39 -18.69 2.94
N ILE A 147 -2.31 -18.06 3.65
CA ILE A 147 -2.79 -16.71 3.30
C ILE A 147 -1.70 -15.67 3.57
N LEU A 148 -1.01 -15.80 4.70
CA LEU A 148 0.09 -14.88 5.06
C LEU A 148 1.27 -15.01 4.08
N LEU A 149 1.55 -16.21 3.57
CA LEU A 149 2.54 -16.43 2.51
C LEU A 149 2.16 -15.71 1.20
N VAL A 150 0.88 -15.78 0.81
CA VAL A 150 0.40 -15.07 -0.39
C VAL A 150 0.53 -13.56 -0.23
N VAL A 151 0.18 -13.00 0.93
CA VAL A 151 0.37 -11.57 1.22
C VAL A 151 1.85 -11.18 1.17
N SER A 152 2.72 -11.99 1.77
CA SER A 152 4.18 -11.76 1.71
C SER A 152 4.70 -11.81 0.28
N PHE A 153 4.22 -12.74 -0.55
CA PHE A 153 4.61 -12.87 -1.95
C PHE A 153 4.14 -11.69 -2.79
N LEU A 154 2.89 -11.24 -2.61
CA LEU A 154 2.36 -10.04 -3.26
C LEU A 154 3.15 -8.79 -2.87
N SER A 155 3.41 -8.60 -1.57
CA SER A 155 4.19 -7.47 -1.07
C SER A 155 5.62 -7.48 -1.62
N GLY A 156 6.26 -8.66 -1.68
CA GLY A 156 7.59 -8.82 -2.28
C GLY A 156 7.61 -8.51 -3.77
N THR A 157 6.64 -9.00 -4.53
CA THR A 157 6.52 -8.72 -5.97
C THR A 157 6.32 -7.22 -6.23
N CYS A 158 5.49 -6.57 -5.43
CA CYS A 158 5.29 -5.13 -5.47
C CYS A 158 6.58 -4.36 -5.14
N ALA A 159 7.30 -4.78 -4.10
CA ALA A 159 8.55 -4.16 -3.69
C ALA A 159 9.62 -4.19 -4.79
N VAL A 160 9.74 -5.34 -5.48
CA VAL A 160 10.66 -5.52 -6.61
C VAL A 160 10.29 -4.59 -7.77
N SER A 161 9.00 -4.40 -8.04
CA SER A 161 8.54 -3.50 -9.11
C SER A 161 8.90 -2.03 -8.86
N PHE A 162 8.64 -1.54 -7.64
CA PHE A 162 9.06 -0.19 -7.23
C PHE A 162 10.59 -0.04 -7.20
N ALA A 163 11.32 -1.07 -6.76
CA ALA A 163 12.78 -1.07 -6.73
C ALA A 163 13.36 -0.95 -8.15
N LEU A 164 12.77 -1.69 -9.10
CA LEU A 164 13.12 -1.61 -10.52
C LEU A 164 12.87 -0.21 -11.09
N CYS A 165 11.78 0.46 -10.73
CA CYS A 165 11.52 1.84 -11.17
C CYS A 165 12.59 2.81 -10.66
N GLY A 166 12.91 2.76 -9.37
CA GLY A 166 13.97 3.59 -8.78
C GLY A 166 15.35 3.29 -9.38
N LEU A 167 15.68 2.02 -9.60
CA LEU A 167 16.95 1.60 -10.17
C LEU A 167 17.10 2.06 -11.62
N VAL A 168 16.06 1.94 -12.45
CA VAL A 168 16.09 2.41 -13.84
C VAL A 168 16.28 3.92 -13.89
N LEU A 169 15.64 4.68 -12.99
CA LEU A 169 15.82 6.13 -12.92
C LEU A 169 17.23 6.51 -12.47
N ALA A 170 17.79 5.79 -11.50
CA ALA A 170 19.17 5.99 -11.02
C ALA A 170 20.20 5.67 -12.11
N ILE A 171 20.05 4.57 -12.86
CA ILE A 171 20.95 4.19 -13.96
C ILE A 171 20.88 5.19 -15.11
N ARG A 172 19.69 5.72 -15.41
CA ARG A 172 19.50 6.75 -16.46
C ARG A 172 20.11 8.10 -16.09
N GLY A 173 20.47 8.33 -14.82
CA GLY A 173 21.08 9.59 -14.37
C GLY A 173 20.17 10.80 -14.54
N GLN A 174 18.84 10.62 -14.49
CA GLN A 174 17.88 11.71 -14.67
C GLN A 174 17.61 12.38 -13.31
N TRP A 175 18.45 13.35 -12.96
CA TRP A 175 18.38 14.07 -11.68
C TRP A 175 17.26 15.14 -11.65
N VAL A 176 16.87 15.63 -12.83
CA VAL A 176 15.77 16.58 -13.06
C VAL A 176 14.92 16.03 -14.20
N LEU A 177 13.64 15.71 -13.94
CA LEU A 177 12.74 15.18 -14.96
C LEU A 177 11.81 16.24 -15.55
N GLY A 178 11.26 17.15 -14.73
CA GLY A 178 10.27 18.16 -15.15
C GLY A 178 8.95 17.61 -15.68
N LEU A 179 8.83 16.29 -15.85
CA LEU A 179 7.72 15.54 -16.43
C LEU A 179 7.57 14.21 -15.69
N ALA A 180 6.38 13.61 -15.72
CA ALA A 180 6.18 12.26 -15.22
C ALA A 180 7.14 11.27 -15.93
N PRO A 181 7.80 10.36 -15.20
CA PRO A 181 8.66 9.39 -15.85
C PRO A 181 7.83 8.49 -16.77
N ASN A 182 8.42 8.02 -17.88
CA ASN A 182 7.67 7.31 -18.92
C ASN A 182 8.43 6.08 -19.43
N ASN A 183 9.00 5.29 -18.52
CA ASN A 183 9.79 4.13 -18.88
C ASN A 183 8.95 2.83 -18.88
N TRP A 184 9.49 1.79 -19.53
CA TRP A 184 8.90 0.45 -19.52
C TRP A 184 8.70 -0.09 -18.08
N ALA A 185 9.62 0.24 -17.17
CA ALA A 185 9.55 -0.15 -15.77
C ALA A 185 8.32 0.44 -15.07
N GLU A 186 7.96 1.69 -15.37
CA GLU A 186 6.79 2.33 -14.79
C GLU A 186 5.48 1.76 -15.32
N ARG A 187 5.42 1.45 -16.62
CA ARG A 187 4.26 0.77 -17.19
C ARG A 187 4.04 -0.59 -16.52
N LEU A 188 5.13 -1.33 -16.27
CA LEU A 188 5.07 -2.59 -15.54
C LEU A 188 4.64 -2.37 -14.09
N ASN A 189 5.18 -1.35 -13.42
CA ASN A 189 4.82 -1.03 -12.04
C ASN A 189 3.35 -0.63 -11.87
N SER A 190 2.78 0.13 -12.79
CA SER A 190 1.35 0.45 -12.76
C SER A 190 0.48 -0.82 -12.86
N VAL A 191 0.85 -1.77 -13.73
CA VAL A 191 0.13 -3.06 -13.86
C VAL A 191 0.28 -3.91 -12.60
N VAL A 192 1.51 -4.03 -12.08
CA VAL A 192 1.79 -4.81 -10.86
C VAL A 192 1.12 -4.18 -9.65
N ALA A 193 1.12 -2.85 -9.53
CA ALA A 193 0.46 -2.14 -8.44
C ALA A 193 -1.06 -2.36 -8.46
N VAL A 194 -1.71 -2.31 -9.63
CA VAL A 194 -3.14 -2.64 -9.79
C VAL A 194 -3.43 -4.07 -9.34
N ALA A 195 -2.61 -5.03 -9.79
CA ALA A 195 -2.76 -6.44 -9.43
C ALA A 195 -2.56 -6.64 -7.92
N CYS A 196 -1.57 -5.98 -7.33
CA CYS A 196 -1.28 -6.06 -5.90
C CYS A 196 -2.37 -5.43 -5.04
N MET A 197 -2.89 -4.25 -5.41
CA MET A 197 -4.03 -3.63 -4.71
C MET A 197 -5.25 -4.54 -4.71
N THR A 198 -5.57 -5.11 -5.87
CA THR A 198 -6.72 -6.02 -6.02
C THR A 198 -6.52 -7.29 -5.20
N GLY A 199 -5.34 -7.90 -5.27
CA GLY A 199 -5.03 -9.12 -4.52
C GLY A 199 -4.96 -8.91 -3.01
N LEU A 200 -4.32 -7.82 -2.54
CA LEU A 200 -4.29 -7.46 -1.12
C LEU A 200 -5.71 -7.22 -0.57
N GLY A 201 -6.57 -6.56 -1.34
CA GLY A 201 -7.94 -6.35 -0.92
C GLY A 201 -8.79 -7.61 -0.88
N ALA A 202 -8.66 -8.51 -1.87
CA ALA A 202 -9.30 -9.82 -1.85
C ALA A 202 -8.83 -10.69 -0.67
N LEU A 203 -7.53 -10.64 -0.35
CA LEU A 203 -6.94 -11.31 0.81
C LEU A 203 -7.47 -10.72 2.12
N THR A 204 -7.60 -9.39 2.22
CA THR A 204 -8.13 -8.72 3.41
C THR A 204 -9.58 -9.13 3.69
N LEU A 205 -10.41 -9.23 2.64
CA LEU A 205 -11.77 -9.75 2.72
C LEU A 205 -11.81 -11.19 3.20
N SER A 206 -10.95 -12.04 2.63
CA SER A 206 -10.86 -13.45 3.00
C SER A 206 -10.45 -13.63 4.47
N LEU A 207 -9.48 -12.84 4.94
CA LEU A 207 -9.07 -12.84 6.35
C LEU A 207 -10.20 -12.42 7.30
N HIS A 208 -10.99 -11.40 6.91
CA HIS A 208 -12.15 -10.98 7.69
C HIS A 208 -13.21 -12.09 7.77
N HIS A 209 -13.51 -12.76 6.66
CA HIS A 209 -14.46 -13.88 6.66
C HIS A 209 -13.99 -15.04 7.54
N LEU A 210 -12.69 -15.36 7.54
CA LEU A 210 -12.13 -16.38 8.41
C LEU A 210 -12.21 -16.00 9.89
N GLN A 211 -11.94 -14.74 10.23
CA GLN A 211 -12.09 -14.26 11.61
C GLN A 211 -13.55 -14.39 12.09
N ALA A 212 -14.51 -13.98 11.27
CA ALA A 212 -15.92 -14.12 11.59
C ALA A 212 -16.33 -15.59 11.78
N GLN A 213 -15.84 -16.50 10.93
CA GLN A 213 -16.08 -17.94 11.07
C GLN A 213 -15.48 -18.53 12.36
N ILE A 214 -14.30 -18.07 12.78
CA ILE A 214 -13.67 -18.51 14.02
C ILE A 214 -14.46 -18.01 15.24
N GLU A 215 -14.92 -16.76 15.22
CA GLU A 215 -15.74 -16.17 16.29
C GLU A 215 -17.08 -16.89 16.40
N LEU A 216 -17.77 -17.13 15.29
CA LEU A 216 -18.99 -17.95 15.22
C LEU A 216 -18.73 -19.38 15.73
N LYS A 217 -17.62 -20.01 15.34
CA LYS A 217 -17.29 -21.35 15.82
C LYS A 217 -17.06 -21.37 17.32
N ALA A 218 -16.35 -20.37 17.86
CA ALA A 218 -16.15 -20.22 19.30
C ALA A 218 -17.48 -20.05 20.03
N GLU A 219 -18.38 -19.19 19.52
CA GLU A 219 -19.72 -18.97 20.08
C GLU A 219 -20.60 -20.23 20.02
N THR A 220 -20.50 -21.05 18.97
CA THR A 220 -21.24 -22.33 18.86
C THR A 220 -20.66 -23.46 19.72
N LEU A 221 -19.38 -23.39 20.06
CA LEU A 221 -18.73 -24.37 20.93
C LEU A 221 -18.92 -24.05 22.41
N THR A 222 -19.17 -22.79 22.76
CA THR A 222 -19.62 -22.40 24.11
C THR A 222 -21.10 -22.70 24.28
N ASP A 223 -21.44 -23.65 25.17
CA ASP A 223 -22.83 -23.98 25.50
C ASP A 223 -23.53 -22.76 26.14
N PRO A 224 -24.62 -22.23 25.54
CA PRO A 224 -25.32 -21.04 26.05
C PRO A 224 -25.96 -21.23 27.44
N LEU A 225 -26.08 -22.48 27.92
CA LEU A 225 -26.65 -22.77 29.25
C LEU A 225 -25.62 -22.88 30.36
N THR A 226 -24.35 -23.16 30.06
CA THR A 226 -23.30 -23.37 31.07
C THR A 226 -22.08 -22.46 30.92
N GLY A 227 -21.91 -21.81 29.76
CA GLY A 227 -20.78 -20.90 29.50
C GLY A 227 -19.40 -21.58 29.52
N LEU A 228 -19.36 -22.92 29.54
CA LEU A 228 -18.15 -23.72 29.50
C LEU A 228 -17.80 -24.08 28.05
N MET A 229 -16.51 -23.98 27.73
CA MET A 229 -15.92 -24.41 26.44
C MET A 229 -15.75 -25.92 26.38
#